data_AF-A0A2H0H362-F1
#
_entry.id   AF-A0A2H0H362-F1
#
_cell.length_a   1.000
_cell.length_b   1.000
_cell.length_c   1.000
_cell.angle_alpha   90.00
_cell.angle_beta   90.00
_cell.angle_gamma   90.00
#
_symmetry.space_group_name_H-M   'P 1'
#
loop_
_entity.id
_entity.type
_entity.pdbx_description
1 polymer ?
#
loop_
_entity_poly.entity_id
_entity_poly.type
_entity_poly.pdbx_seq_one_letter_code
_entity_poly.pdbx_strand_id
1 'polypeptide(L)' 'MNLIDIGIDNGLIRFDENRDYITYIYQNKKRNYNNPEKKVQAETFLTLALIFGYPVDRIKKLKIEAKKSNPLATKTENY' A
#
# COMPACT_ATOMS: atom_id res chain seq x y z
N MET A 1 18.83 8.88 1.22
CA MET A 1 17.93 8.76 2.38
C MET A 1 16.85 7.76 2.02
N ASN A 2 16.84 6.58 2.66
CA ASN A 2 15.86 5.54 2.35
C ASN A 2 14.63 5.71 3.27
N LEU A 3 13.51 6.15 2.71
CA LEU A 3 12.27 6.38 3.48
C LEU A 3 11.81 5.12 4.20
N ILE A 4 12.04 3.95 3.60
CA ILE A 4 11.65 2.67 4.17
C ILE A 4 12.37 2.41 5.50
N ASP A 5 13.70 2.56 5.53
CA ASP A 5 14.49 2.31 6.73
C ASP A 5 14.10 3.30 7.84
N ILE A 6 13.95 4.58 7.49
CA ILE A 6 13.48 5.61 8.43
C ILE A 6 12.08 5.30 8.96
N GLY A 7 11.19 4.82 8.08
CA GLY A 7 9.83 4.42 8.45
C GLY A 7 9.80 3.23 9.43
N ILE A 8 10.77 2.33 9.35
CA ILE A 8 10.95 1.23 10.29
C ILE A 8 11.46 1.77 11.63
N ASP A 9 12.50 2.60 11.60
CA ASP A 9 13.11 3.19 12.80
C ASP A 9 12.11 4.06 13.59
N ASN A 10 11.23 4.78 12.89
CA ASN A 10 10.17 5.61 13.49
C ASN A 10 8.91 4.82 13.91
N GLY A 11 8.89 3.49 13.72
CA GLY A 11 7.74 2.67 14.08
C GLY A 11 6.47 3.01 13.28
N LEU A 12 6.61 3.51 12.05
CA LEU A 12 5.49 3.78 11.16
C LEU A 12 5.09 2.53 10.36
N ILE A 13 6.09 1.75 9.97
CA ILE A 13 5.94 0.51 9.22
C ILE A 13 6.83 -0.59 9.79
N ARG A 14 6.50 -1.85 9.47
CA ARG A 14 7.33 -3.01 9.79
C ARG A 14 7.20 -4.05 8.68
N PHE A 15 8.31 -4.70 8.35
CA PHE A 15 8.31 -5.87 7.48
C PHE A 15 8.20 -7.17 8.27
N ASP A 16 7.70 -8.21 7.62
CA ASP A 16 7.96 -9.57 8.08
C ASP A 16 9.39 -10.01 7.76
N GLU A 17 9.78 -11.18 8.26
CA GLU A 17 11.15 -11.71 8.16
C GLU A 17 11.66 -11.76 6.72
N ASN A 18 10.79 -12.13 5.78
CA ASN A 18 11.13 -12.24 4.35
C ASN A 18 10.97 -10.93 3.57
N ARG A 19 10.50 -9.85 4.20
CA ARG A 19 10.11 -8.58 3.57
C ARG A 19 9.07 -8.69 2.44
N ASP A 20 8.35 -9.80 2.38
CA ASP A 20 7.26 -10.02 1.42
C ASP A 20 6.04 -9.14 1.76
N TYR A 21 5.88 -8.80 3.03
CA TYR A 21 4.75 -8.02 3.50
C TYR A 21 5.17 -6.85 4.38
N ILE A 22 4.52 -5.72 4.12
CA ILE A 22 4.62 -4.51 4.92
C ILE A 22 3.38 -4.35 5.81
N THR A 23 3.60 -4.03 7.07
CA THR A 23 2.55 -3.71 8.04
C THR A 23 2.67 -2.25 8.43
N TYR A 24 1.58 -1.51 8.31
CA TYR A 24 1.49 -0.14 8.81
C TYR A 24 1.05 -0.19 10.27
N ILE A 25 1.91 0.23 11.19
CA ILE A 25 1.77 -0.04 12.63
C ILE A 25 0.51 0.64 13.18
N TYR A 26 0.33 1.94 12.90
CA TYR A 26 -0.83 2.72 13.35
C TYR A 26 -2.18 2.18 12.88
N GLN A 27 -2.24 1.60 11.68
CA GLN A 27 -3.48 1.09 11.09
C GLN A 27 -3.64 -0.42 11.31
N ASN A 28 -2.63 -1.08 11.87
CA ASN A 28 -2.47 -2.53 11.96
C ASN A 28 -2.86 -3.26 10.65
N LYS A 29 -2.42 -2.73 9.51
CA LYS A 29 -2.78 -3.24 8.18
C LYS A 29 -1.58 -3.87 7.49
N LYS A 30 -1.67 -5.16 7.19
CA LYS A 30 -0.70 -5.91 6.39
C LYS A 30 -1.00 -5.79 4.89
N ARG A 31 0.05 -5.65 4.06
CA ARG A 31 -0.02 -5.56 2.59
C ARG A 31 1.13 -6.34 1.97
N ASN A 32 0.86 -6.98 0.83
CA ASN A 32 1.88 -7.65 0.03
C ASN A 32 2.78 -6.58 -0.62
N TYR A 33 4.03 -6.51 -0.19
CA TYR A 33 5.01 -5.55 -0.68
C TYR A 33 5.65 -5.98 -2.00
N ASN A 34 5.50 -7.24 -2.43
CA ASN A 34 5.94 -7.67 -3.75
C ASN A 34 5.10 -7.04 -4.88
N ASN A 35 3.88 -6.57 -4.58
CA ASN A 35 3.07 -5.81 -5.53
C ASN A 35 3.65 -4.39 -5.70
N PRO A 36 4.02 -3.95 -6.92
CA PRO A 36 4.61 -2.64 -7.18
C PRO A 36 3.71 -1.47 -6.75
N GLU A 37 2.39 -1.57 -6.90
CA GLU A 37 1.46 -0.54 -6.44
C GLU A 37 1.54 -0.36 -4.92
N LYS A 38 1.75 -1.46 -4.17
CA LYS A 38 1.87 -1.40 -2.71
C LYS A 38 3.20 -0.82 -2.28
N LYS A 39 4.27 -1.00 -3.07
CA LYS A 39 5.55 -0.29 -2.84
C LYS A 39 5.36 1.22 -2.96
N VAL A 40 4.75 1.68 -4.07
CA VAL A 40 4.45 3.11 -4.28
C VAL A 40 3.54 3.67 -3.18
N GLN A 41 2.52 2.92 -2.74
CA GLN A 41 1.68 3.34 -1.61
C GLN A 41 2.45 3.47 -0.29
N ALA A 42 3.42 2.59 -0.02
CA ALA A 42 4.26 2.68 1.17
C ALA A 42 5.16 3.91 1.14
N GLU A 43 5.84 4.15 0.01
CA GLU A 43 6.67 5.34 -0.19
C GLU A 43 5.85 6.63 -0.08
N THR A 44 4.66 6.66 -0.69
CA THR A 44 3.76 7.83 -0.61
C THR A 44 3.33 8.10 0.83
N PHE A 45 2.95 7.05 1.58
CA PHE A 45 2.58 7.16 2.98
C PHE A 45 3.72 7.74 3.83
N LEU A 46 4.94 7.24 3.63
CA LEU A 46 6.12 7.68 4.37
C LEU A 46 6.54 9.10 3.99
N THR A 47 6.47 9.46 2.71
CA THR A 47 6.68 10.83 2.25
C THR A 47 5.72 11.81 2.93
N LEU A 48 4.43 11.49 2.96
CA LEU A 48 3.43 12.33 3.64
C LEU A 48 3.72 12.48 5.13
N ALA A 49 4.07 11.38 5.81
CA ALA A 49 4.32 11.40 7.25
C ALA A 49 5.66 12.09 7.63
N LEU A 50 6.76 11.72 6.97
CA LEU A 50 8.11 12.08 7.37
C LEU A 50 8.59 13.39 6.73
N ILE A 51 8.23 13.65 5.47
CA ILE A 51 8.70 14.84 4.75
C ILE A 51 7.70 15.98 4.93
N PHE A 52 6.42 15.70 4.72
CA PHE A 52 5.38 16.73 4.80
C PHE A 52 4.77 16.89 6.20
N GLY A 53 5.14 16.03 7.16
CA GLY A 53 4.69 16.14 8.55
C GLY A 53 3.19 15.90 8.73
N TYR A 54 2.54 15.18 7.82
CA TYR A 54 1.13 14.86 7.97
C TYR A 54 0.94 13.87 9.13
N PRO A 55 -0.04 14.11 10.02
CA PRO A 55 -0.33 13.21 11.11
C PRO A 55 -0.86 11.88 10.55
N VAL A 56 -0.24 10.77 10.98
CA VAL A 56 -0.41 9.43 10.39
C VAL A 56 -1.83 8.87 10.47
N ASP A 57 -2.60 9.31 11.47
CA ASP A 57 -4.03 9.04 11.64
C ASP A 57 -4.90 9.67 10.53
N ARG A 58 -4.45 10.77 9.91
CA ARG A 58 -5.18 11.44 8.82
C ARG A 58 -4.82 10.92 7.43
N ILE A 59 -3.74 10.14 7.30
CA ILE A 59 -3.31 9.61 6.00
C ILE A 59 -4.18 8.39 5.63
N LYS A 60 -5.24 8.67 4.88
CA LYS A 60 -6.11 7.64 4.29
C LYS A 60 -5.44 7.03 3.06
N LYS A 61 -5.32 5.70 3.04
CA LYS A 61 -4.87 4.98 1.84
C LYS A 61 -5.97 4.94 0.78
N LEU A 62 -5.57 5.20 -0.47
CA LEU A 62 -6.37 4.88 -1.64
C LEU A 62 -6.58 3.37 -1.73
N LYS A 63 -7.85 2.93 -1.67
CA LYS A 63 -8.23 1.58 -2.07
C LYS A 63 -8.21 1.55 -3.59
N ILE A 64 -7.20 0.92 -4.16
CA ILE A 64 -7.24 0.53 -5.56
C ILE A 64 -8.09 -0.73 -5.59
N GLU A 65 -9.37 -0.58 -5.91
CA GLU A 65 -10.22 -1.72 -6.21
C GLU A 65 -9.77 -2.24 -7.58
N ALA A 66 -9.29 -3.48 -7.62
CA ALA A 66 -9.12 -4.15 -8.90
C ALA A 66 -10.49 -4.11 -9.59
N LYS A 67 -10.55 -3.56 -10.82
CA LYS A 67 -11.73 -3.73 -11.67
C LYS A 67 -11.95 -5.24 -11.75
N LYS A 68 -12.94 -5.78 -11.03
CA LYS A 68 -13.39 -7.15 -11.25
C LYS A 68 -13.70 -7.22 -12.74
N SER A 69 -13.05 -8.12 -13.47
CA SER A 69 -13.44 -8.42 -14.85
C SER A 69 -14.94 -8.67 -14.83
N ASN A 70 -15.69 -7.80 -15.51
CA ASN A 70 -17.14 -7.93 -15.60
C ASN A 70 -17.45 -9.28 -16.26
N PRO A 71 -18.12 -10.24 -15.62
CA PRO A 71 -18.40 -11.55 -16.23
C PRO A 71 -19.44 -11.49 -17.37
N LEU A 72 -19.92 -10.30 -17.76
CA LEU A 72 -20.98 -10.12 -18.76
C LEU A 72 -20.51 -9.88 -20.20
N ALA A 73 -19.22 -9.97 -20.50
CA ALA A 73 -18.74 -9.96 -21.89
C ALA A 73 -18.74 -11.37 -22.52
N THR A 74 -19.86 -12.08 -22.42
CA THR A 74 -20.16 -13.26 -23.26
C THR A 74 -21.65 -13.31 -23.55
N LYS A 75 -22.12 -12.45 -24.45
CA LYS A 75 -23.38 -12.68 -25.16
C LYS A 75 -23.16 -12.43 -26.65
N THR A 76 -22.91 -13.55 -27.33
CA THR A 76 -23.44 -13.92 -28.65
C THR A 76 -23.17 -12.97 -29.82
N GLU A 77 -22.06 -13.22 -30.52
CA GLU A 77 -22.13 -13.35 -31.98
C GLU A 77 -22.71 -14.74 -32.26
N ASN A 78 -23.85 -14.80 -32.95
CA ASN A 78 -24.21 -15.88 -33.86
C ASN A 78 -25.32 -15.34 -34.77
N TYR A 79 -25.02 -15.40 -36.07
CA TYR A 79 -25.88 -15.11 -37.22
C TYR A 79 -27.12 -16.01 -37.25
#